data_AF-A0AAX3ACI1-F1
#
_entry.id   AF-A0AAX3ACI1-F1
#
_cell.length_a   1.000
_cell.length_b   1.000
_cell.length_c   1.000
_cell.angle_alpha   90.00
_cell.angle_beta   90.00
_cell.angle_gamma   90.00
#
_symmetry.space_group_name_H-M   'P 1'
#
loop_
_entity.id
_entity.type
_entity.pdbx_description
1 polymer ?
#
loop_
_entity_poly.entity_id
_entity_poly.type
_entity_poly.pdbx_seq_one_letter_code
_entity_poly.pdbx_strand_id
1 'polypeptide(L)'
;MQEVFDQSTRNDKREKAQELQAFIAASNAAAISLSGAALKALLLLNGGAAIAMLGFVATMATGDRASLLDLSEVVSVLQVFALGAGLAVLATGFAYVVMYFQAAVAQSFDLTDEPPFYTNGNKTTLLARVYKIFHVFSVLTAFASLGSFGLGVMWTGGIVSIAGM
;
A
#
# COMPACT_ATOMS: atom_id res chain seq x y z
N MET A 1 -17.92 -40.27 33.31
CA MET A 1 -18.82 -39.48 32.44
C MET A 1 -18.44 -38.01 32.40
N GLN A 2 -18.13 -37.38 33.55
CA GLN A 2 -17.71 -35.97 33.62
C GLN A 2 -16.39 -35.66 32.87
N GLU A 3 -15.41 -36.57 32.91
CA GLU A 3 -14.14 -36.41 32.16
C GLU A 3 -14.31 -36.41 30.63
N VAL A 4 -15.22 -37.23 30.11
CA VAL A 4 -15.49 -37.32 28.66
C VAL A 4 -16.15 -36.02 28.15
N PHE A 5 -17.06 -35.45 28.94
CA PHE A 5 -17.70 -34.17 28.61
C PHE A 5 -16.69 -33.00 28.62
N ASP A 6 -15.77 -32.99 29.59
CA ASP A 6 -14.72 -31.98 29.66
C ASP A 6 -13.73 -32.11 28.49
N GLN A 7 -13.33 -33.32 28.12
CA GLN A 7 -12.50 -33.56 26.94
C GLN A 7 -13.16 -33.11 25.63
N SER A 8 -14.45 -33.42 25.43
CA SER A 8 -15.19 -32.96 24.25
C SER A 8 -15.22 -31.44 24.14
N THR A 9 -15.44 -30.76 25.27
CA THR A 9 -15.49 -29.29 25.32
C THR A 9 -14.11 -28.67 25.03
N ARG A 10 -13.03 -29.28 25.53
CA ARG A 10 -11.66 -28.85 25.23
C ARG A 10 -11.30 -29.04 23.76
N ASN A 11 -11.74 -30.14 23.14
CA ASN A 11 -11.50 -30.41 21.73
C ASN A 11 -12.23 -29.41 20.83
N ASP A 12 -13.52 -29.13 21.09
CA ASP A 12 -14.31 -28.12 20.34
C ASP A 12 -13.68 -26.71 20.44
N LYS A 13 -13.20 -26.32 21.62
CA LYS A 13 -12.50 -25.04 21.79
C LYS A 13 -11.19 -24.97 21.00
N ARG A 14 -10.44 -26.08 20.92
CA ARG A 14 -9.19 -26.15 20.16
C ARG A 14 -9.45 -26.10 18.66
N GLU A 15 -10.46 -26.81 18.19
CA GLU A 15 -10.90 -26.79 16.79
C GLU A 15 -11.28 -25.38 16.37
N LYS A 16 -12.16 -24.71 17.11
CA LYS A 16 -12.55 -23.30 16.86
C LYS A 16 -11.36 -22.34 16.88
N ALA A 17 -10.41 -22.53 17.80
CA ALA A 17 -9.21 -21.71 17.86
C ALA A 17 -8.30 -21.92 16.63
N GLN A 18 -8.17 -23.15 16.15
CA GLN A 18 -7.43 -23.48 14.94
C GLN A 18 -8.11 -22.91 13.69
N GLU A 19 -9.43 -23.04 13.57
CA GLU A 19 -10.22 -22.44 12.48
C GLU A 19 -10.05 -20.92 12.45
N LEU A 20 -10.14 -20.26 13.61
CA LEU A 20 -9.95 -18.81 13.72
C LEU A 20 -8.53 -18.41 13.32
N GLN A 21 -7.50 -19.13 13.76
CA GLN A 21 -6.11 -18.87 13.37
C GLN A 21 -5.90 -19.04 11.87
N ALA A 22 -6.45 -20.10 11.28
CA ALA A 22 -6.39 -20.36 9.84
C ALA A 22 -7.09 -19.23 9.05
N PHE A 23 -8.26 -18.79 9.50
CA PHE A 23 -8.98 -17.68 8.91
C PHE A 23 -8.17 -16.36 8.98
N ILE A 24 -7.60 -16.03 10.14
CA ILE A 24 -6.77 -14.83 10.32
C ILE A 24 -5.55 -14.89 9.40
N ALA A 25 -4.87 -16.03 9.32
CA ALA A 25 -3.71 -16.22 8.45
C ALA A 25 -4.08 -16.04 6.96
N ALA A 26 -5.18 -16.64 6.53
CA ALA A 26 -5.68 -16.51 5.16
C ALA A 26 -6.06 -15.06 4.82
N SER A 27 -6.77 -14.38 5.73
CA SER A 27 -7.16 -12.98 5.57
C SER A 27 -5.94 -12.05 5.45
N ASN A 28 -4.93 -12.24 6.31
CA ASN A 28 -3.69 -11.48 6.26
C ASN A 28 -2.94 -11.71 4.93
N ALA A 29 -2.83 -12.96 4.48
CA ALA A 29 -2.19 -13.28 3.20
C ALA A 29 -2.90 -12.62 2.01
N ALA A 30 -4.24 -12.64 2.00
CA ALA A 30 -5.05 -11.97 0.98
C ALA A 30 -4.85 -10.44 1.01
N ALA A 31 -4.85 -9.83 2.19
CA ALA A 31 -4.63 -8.39 2.36
C ALA A 31 -3.23 -7.96 1.87
N ILE A 32 -2.19 -8.75 2.19
CA ILE A 32 -0.82 -8.52 1.73
C ILE A 32 -0.76 -8.58 0.20
N SER A 33 -1.33 -9.63 -0.40
CA SER A 33 -1.37 -9.79 -1.86
C SER A 33 -2.10 -8.63 -2.55
N LEU A 34 -3.28 -8.25 -2.05
CA LEU A 34 -4.08 -7.14 -2.57
C LEU A 34 -3.33 -5.81 -2.46
N SER A 35 -2.69 -5.54 -1.32
CA SER A 35 -1.91 -4.32 -1.12
C SER A 35 -0.73 -4.23 -2.10
N GLY A 36 -0.03 -5.34 -2.34
CA GLY A 36 1.04 -5.42 -3.33
C GLY A 36 0.55 -5.16 -4.75
N ALA A 37 -0.63 -5.69 -5.11
CA ALA A 37 -1.26 -5.42 -6.40
C ALA A 37 -1.65 -3.93 -6.55
N ALA A 38 -2.26 -3.34 -5.51
CA ALA A 38 -2.67 -1.94 -5.51
C ALA A 38 -1.47 -0.98 -5.65
N LEU A 39 -0.38 -1.22 -4.91
CA LEU A 39 0.84 -0.40 -5.00
C LEU A 39 1.50 -0.49 -6.38
N LYS A 40 1.54 -1.69 -6.98
CA LYS A 40 2.01 -1.87 -8.36
C LYS A 40 1.14 -1.12 -9.35
N ALA A 41 -0.19 -1.18 -9.18
CA ALA A 41 -1.12 -0.45 -10.03
C ALA A 41 -0.88 1.07 -9.94
N LEU A 42 -0.68 1.63 -8.75
CA LEU A 42 -0.36 3.06 -8.57
C LEU A 42 0.93 3.48 -9.27
N LEU A 43 1.98 2.65 -9.16
CA LEU A 43 3.25 2.89 -9.84
C LEU A 43 3.08 2.88 -11.37
N LEU A 44 2.40 1.86 -11.90
CA LEU A 44 2.14 1.72 -13.33
C LEU A 44 1.26 2.85 -13.87
N LEU A 45 0.27 3.30 -13.10
CA LEU A 45 -0.66 4.34 -13.50
C LEU A 45 0.02 5.72 -13.55
N ASN A 46 0.85 6.07 -12.55
CA ASN A 46 1.64 7.30 -12.59
C ASN A 46 2.75 7.25 -13.67
N GLY A 47 3.51 6.16 -13.74
CA GLY A 47 4.59 5.99 -14.73
C GLY A 47 4.05 5.93 -16.16
N GLY A 48 2.95 5.21 -16.37
CA GLY A 48 2.28 5.09 -17.66
C GLY A 48 1.71 6.44 -18.13
N ALA A 49 1.11 7.22 -17.24
CA ALA A 49 0.65 8.57 -17.56
C ALA A 49 1.79 9.50 -17.96
N ALA A 50 2.93 9.45 -17.25
CA ALA A 50 4.12 10.22 -17.62
C ALA A 50 4.65 9.85 -19.01
N ILE A 51 4.74 8.54 -19.32
CA ILE A 51 5.17 8.06 -20.64
C ILE A 51 4.19 8.49 -21.74
N ALA A 52 2.88 8.39 -21.48
CA ALA A 52 1.85 8.84 -22.41
C ALA A 52 1.98 10.35 -22.72
N MET A 53 2.21 11.17 -21.69
CA MET A 53 2.45 12.60 -21.86
C MET A 53 3.71 12.90 -22.68
N LEU A 54 4.82 12.19 -22.45
CA LEU A 54 6.02 12.33 -23.27
C LEU A 54 5.75 11.98 -24.74
N GLY A 55 4.97 10.93 -25.00
CA GLY A 55 4.56 10.56 -26.36
C GLY A 55 3.70 11.64 -27.03
N PHE A 56 2.76 12.23 -26.29
CA PHE A 56 1.95 13.36 -26.76
C PHE A 56 2.82 14.56 -27.12
N VAL A 57 3.77 14.92 -26.27
CA VAL A 57 4.70 16.03 -26.48
C VAL A 57 5.59 15.79 -27.69
N ALA A 58 6.13 14.58 -27.84
CA ALA A 58 6.94 14.21 -29.00
C ALA A 58 6.16 14.38 -30.31
N THR A 59 4.89 13.96 -30.33
CA THR A 59 4.00 14.11 -31.50
C THR A 59 3.74 15.57 -31.83
N MET A 60 3.46 16.41 -30.82
CA MET A 60 3.23 17.84 -31.00
C MET A 60 4.48 18.61 -31.43
N ALA A 61 5.65 18.24 -30.90
CA ALA A 61 6.93 18.86 -31.26
C ALA A 61 7.30 18.65 -32.75
N THR A 62 6.82 17.56 -33.36
CA THR A 62 7.04 17.27 -34.79
C THR A 62 5.97 17.84 -35.72
N GLY A 63 4.89 18.43 -35.19
CA GLY A 63 3.77 18.97 -35.97
C GLY A 63 3.77 20.50 -36.05
N ASP A 64 2.89 21.05 -36.90
CA ASP A 64 2.72 22.50 -37.09
C ASP A 64 2.23 23.25 -35.84
N ARG A 65 1.83 22.52 -34.78
CA ARG A 65 1.33 23.05 -33.51
C ARG A 65 2.40 23.19 -32.43
N ALA A 66 3.68 23.00 -32.75
CA ALA A 66 4.77 23.10 -31.78
C ALA A 66 4.81 24.45 -31.05
N SER A 67 4.37 25.54 -31.70
CA SER A 67 4.31 26.89 -31.12
C SER A 67 3.20 27.08 -30.09
N LEU A 68 2.20 26.19 -30.04
CA LEU A 68 1.09 26.25 -29.08
C LEU A 68 1.39 25.50 -27.77
N LEU A 69 2.52 24.81 -27.71
CA LEU A 69 2.85 23.93 -26.59
C LEU A 69 3.71 24.68 -25.57
N ASP A 70 3.12 25.00 -24.43
CA ASP A 70 3.88 25.52 -23.29
C ASP A 70 4.66 24.37 -22.62
N LEU A 71 5.95 24.28 -22.95
CA LEU A 71 6.85 23.28 -22.37
C LEU A 71 6.94 23.39 -20.84
N SER A 72 6.74 24.57 -20.26
CA SER A 72 6.76 24.76 -18.81
C SER A 72 5.58 24.06 -18.14
N GLU A 73 4.38 24.15 -18.72
CA GLU A 73 3.20 23.46 -18.19
C GLU A 73 3.33 21.95 -18.31
N VAL A 74 3.83 21.46 -19.45
CA VAL A 74 4.09 20.04 -19.67
C VAL A 74 5.09 19.47 -18.66
N VAL A 75 6.19 20.17 -18.41
CA VAL A 75 7.18 19.76 -17.41
C VAL A 75 6.55 19.71 -16.03
N SER A 76 5.70 20.68 -15.68
CA SER A 76 5.01 20.71 -14.40
C SER A 76 4.10 19.49 -14.21
N VAL A 77 3.34 19.10 -15.24
CA VAL A 77 2.52 17.88 -15.22
C VAL A 77 3.37 16.62 -15.07
N LEU A 78 4.47 16.52 -15.83
CA LEU A 78 5.38 15.37 -15.75
C LEU A 78 5.98 15.23 -14.35
N GLN A 79 6.33 16.34 -13.70
CA GLN A 79 6.80 16.35 -12.32
C GLN A 79 5.74 15.81 -11.35
N VAL A 80 4.46 16.14 -11.53
CA VAL A 80 3.36 15.62 -10.70
C VAL A 80 3.23 14.10 -10.83
N PHE A 81 3.26 13.56 -12.06
CA PHE A 81 3.23 12.11 -12.26
C PHE A 81 4.49 11.40 -11.73
N ALA A 82 5.68 12.00 -11.93
CA ALA A 82 6.92 11.46 -11.40
C ALA A 82 6.93 11.43 -9.87
N LEU A 83 6.41 12.49 -9.22
CA LEU A 83 6.22 12.55 -7.78
C LEU A 83 5.25 11.46 -7.31
N GLY A 84 4.12 11.29 -8.01
CA GLY A 84 3.16 10.23 -7.74
C GLY A 84 3.77 8.83 -7.82
N ALA A 85 4.60 8.55 -8.84
CA ALA A 85 5.34 7.30 -8.96
C ALA A 85 6.34 7.11 -7.81
N GLY A 86 7.10 8.14 -7.44
CA GLY A 86 8.02 8.11 -6.30
C GLY A 86 7.31 7.84 -4.97
N LEU A 87 6.14 8.44 -4.75
CA LEU A 87 5.30 8.20 -3.58
C LEU A 87 4.79 6.75 -3.53
N ALA A 88 4.46 6.13 -4.66
CA ALA A 88 4.08 4.71 -4.71
C ALA A 88 5.24 3.78 -4.30
N VAL A 89 6.48 4.10 -4.72
CA VAL A 89 7.68 3.36 -4.29
C VAL A 89 7.92 3.52 -2.79
N LEU A 90 7.82 4.76 -2.27
CA LEU A 90 7.94 5.01 -0.84
C LEU A 90 6.86 4.28 -0.02
N ALA A 91 5.61 4.28 -0.49
CA ALA A 91 4.52 3.54 0.13
C ALA A 91 4.80 2.03 0.20
N THR A 92 5.42 1.47 -0.85
CA THR A 92 5.88 0.08 -0.90
C THR A 92 7.01 -0.19 0.12
N GLY A 93 7.97 0.72 0.23
CA GLY A 93 9.02 0.65 1.25
C GLY A 93 8.46 0.66 2.67
N PHE A 94 7.50 1.55 2.96
CA PHE A 94 6.83 1.56 4.26
C PHE A 94 6.00 0.30 4.50
N ALA A 95 5.30 -0.22 3.49
CA ALA A 95 4.55 -1.47 3.60
C ALA A 95 5.48 -2.65 3.95
N TYR A 96 6.66 -2.72 3.34
CA TYR A 96 7.69 -3.71 3.68
C TYR A 96 8.12 -3.60 5.16
N VAL A 97 8.39 -2.38 5.63
CA VAL A 97 8.76 -2.13 7.04
C VAL A 97 7.63 -2.54 7.99
N VAL A 98 6.36 -2.30 7.63
CA VAL A 98 5.20 -2.78 8.41
C VAL A 98 5.19 -4.29 8.52
N MET A 99 5.36 -5.02 7.41
CA MET A 99 5.39 -6.48 7.40
C MET A 99 6.55 -7.03 8.25
N TYR A 100 7.72 -6.39 8.16
CA TYR A 100 8.88 -6.74 8.98
C TYR A 100 8.58 -6.57 10.48
N PHE A 101 8.06 -5.42 10.90
CA PHE A 101 7.74 -5.17 12.30
C PHE A 101 6.57 -6.02 12.80
N GLN A 102 5.60 -6.34 11.95
CA GLN A 102 4.52 -7.27 12.29
C GLN A 102 5.07 -8.65 12.62
N ALA A 103 6.01 -9.17 11.81
CA ALA A 103 6.71 -10.42 12.10
C ALA A 103 7.53 -10.33 13.40
N ALA A 104 8.23 -9.21 13.62
CA ALA A 104 8.99 -8.99 14.85
C ALA A 104 8.11 -8.92 16.12
N VAL A 105 6.92 -8.32 16.02
CA VAL A 105 5.92 -8.32 17.10
C VAL A 105 5.46 -9.74 17.39
N ALA A 106 5.12 -10.51 16.35
CA ALA A 106 4.70 -11.91 16.51
C ALA A 106 5.77 -12.79 17.18
N GLN A 107 7.05 -12.54 16.90
CA GLN A 107 8.18 -13.24 17.53
C GLN A 107 8.49 -12.76 18.96
N SER A 108 7.94 -11.62 19.38
CA SER A 108 8.24 -11.03 20.69
C SER A 108 7.32 -11.49 21.82
N PHE A 109 6.33 -12.35 21.54
CA PHE A 109 5.46 -12.90 22.55
C PHE A 109 6.15 -14.01 23.33
N ASP A 110 6.04 -13.95 24.66
CA ASP A 110 6.53 -15.00 25.54
C ASP A 110 5.42 -16.06 25.71
N LEU A 111 5.79 -17.32 25.52
CA LEU A 111 4.92 -18.47 25.71
C LEU A 111 4.80 -18.78 27.20
N THR A 112 3.57 -18.83 27.71
CA THR A 112 3.28 -19.20 29.10
C THR A 112 2.46 -20.49 29.14
N ASP A 113 2.74 -21.35 30.13
CA ASP A 113 2.00 -22.61 30.31
C ASP A 113 0.57 -22.38 30.81
N GLU A 114 0.30 -21.22 31.41
CA GLU A 114 -1.02 -20.81 31.88
C GLU A 114 -1.73 -19.90 30.86
N PRO A 115 -3.06 -20.06 30.66
CA PRO A 115 -3.85 -19.12 29.86
C PRO A 115 -3.82 -17.69 30.43
N PRO A 116 -3.66 -16.63 29.61
CA PRO A 116 -3.46 -16.66 28.16
C PRO A 116 -2.05 -17.15 27.80
N PHE A 117 -1.95 -18.13 26.88
CA PHE A 117 -0.68 -18.77 26.48
C PHE A 117 0.36 -17.84 25.82
N TYR A 118 0.02 -16.56 25.65
CA TYR A 118 0.87 -15.54 25.08
C TYR A 118 0.82 -14.31 25.97
N THR A 119 2.00 -13.85 26.40
CA THR A 119 2.15 -12.60 27.13
C THR A 119 3.04 -11.63 26.35
N ASN A 120 2.78 -10.34 26.50
CA ASN A 120 3.59 -9.31 25.83
C ASN A 120 5.00 -9.32 26.44
N GLY A 121 6.02 -9.59 25.62
CA GLY A 121 7.41 -9.44 26.04
C GLY A 121 7.82 -7.98 26.18
N ASN A 122 9.02 -7.75 26.74
CA ASN A 122 9.54 -6.41 27.04
C ASN A 122 9.60 -5.44 25.84
N LYS A 123 9.67 -5.97 24.61
CA LYS A 123 9.79 -5.17 23.38
C LYS A 123 8.48 -5.08 22.58
N THR A 124 7.46 -5.87 22.91
CA THR A 124 6.24 -6.01 22.11
C THR A 124 5.52 -4.67 21.95
N THR A 125 5.42 -3.87 23.01
CA THR A 125 4.70 -2.58 22.98
C THR A 125 5.39 -1.52 22.13
N LEU A 126 6.73 -1.47 22.14
CA LEU A 126 7.51 -0.54 21.32
C LEU A 126 7.39 -0.92 19.85
N LEU A 127 7.61 -2.18 19.51
CA LEU A 127 7.46 -2.68 18.14
C LEU A 127 6.02 -2.50 17.64
N ALA A 128 5.04 -2.71 18.53
CA ALA A 128 3.62 -2.44 18.28
C ALA A 128 3.35 -0.97 17.92
N ARG A 129 4.06 -0.02 18.54
CA ARG A 129 3.91 1.40 18.22
C ARG A 129 4.58 1.74 16.88
N VAL A 130 5.77 1.20 16.64
CA VAL A 130 6.53 1.47 15.42
C VAL A 130 5.77 0.97 14.18
N TYR A 131 5.23 -0.26 14.18
CA TYR A 131 4.49 -0.75 13.00
C TYR A 131 3.25 0.12 12.71
N LYS A 132 2.53 0.60 13.73
CA LYS A 132 1.35 1.47 13.53
C LYS A 132 1.72 2.78 12.86
N ILE A 133 2.84 3.38 13.25
CA ILE A 133 3.33 4.63 12.66
C ILE A 133 3.66 4.41 11.18
N PHE A 134 4.44 3.39 10.84
CA PHE A 134 4.78 3.08 9.45
C PHE A 134 3.57 2.69 8.61
N HIS A 135 2.56 2.05 9.20
CA HIS A 135 1.32 1.73 8.53
C HIS A 135 0.56 2.99 8.12
N VAL A 136 0.43 3.96 9.03
CA VAL A 136 -0.19 5.26 8.73
C VAL A 136 0.59 5.96 7.61
N PHE A 137 1.92 6.00 7.66
CA PHE A 137 2.73 6.60 6.60
C PHE A 137 2.57 5.89 5.24
N SER A 138 2.54 4.56 5.21
CA SER A 138 2.31 3.77 3.99
C SER A 138 0.95 4.12 3.36
N VAL A 139 -0.11 4.17 4.18
CA VAL A 139 -1.45 4.54 3.71
C VAL A 139 -1.49 5.98 3.19
N LEU A 140 -0.97 6.95 3.95
CA LEU A 140 -0.95 8.36 3.54
C LEU A 140 -0.17 8.58 2.25
N THR A 141 1.00 7.94 2.10
CA THR A 141 1.80 8.05 0.88
C THR A 141 1.13 7.39 -0.33
N ALA A 142 0.44 6.25 -0.16
CA ALA A 142 -0.33 5.63 -1.22
C ALA A 142 -1.50 6.53 -1.68
N PHE A 143 -2.23 7.15 -0.75
CA PHE A 143 -3.29 8.11 -1.09
C PHE A 143 -2.74 9.39 -1.73
N ALA A 144 -1.60 9.90 -1.27
CA ALA A 144 -0.92 11.03 -1.90
C ALA A 144 -0.46 10.71 -3.33
N SER A 145 0.02 9.49 -3.58
CA SER A 145 0.36 8.99 -4.92
C SER A 145 -0.88 8.97 -5.83
N LEU A 146 -2.00 8.45 -5.34
CA LEU A 146 -3.27 8.43 -6.07
C LEU A 146 -3.80 9.85 -6.34
N GLY A 147 -3.72 10.74 -5.35
CA GLY A 147 -4.09 12.14 -5.48
C GLY A 147 -3.23 12.88 -6.52
N SER A 148 -1.93 12.60 -6.56
CA SER A 148 -1.01 13.17 -7.55
C SER A 148 -1.41 12.77 -8.97
N PHE A 149 -1.80 11.51 -9.19
CA PHE A 149 -2.34 11.10 -10.49
C PHE A 149 -3.60 11.88 -10.86
N GLY A 150 -4.58 11.98 -9.95
CA GLY A 150 -5.82 12.71 -10.20
C GLY A 150 -5.57 14.19 -10.55
N LEU A 151 -4.68 14.86 -9.81
CA LEU A 151 -4.25 16.23 -10.10
C LEU A 151 -3.57 16.33 -11.47
N GLY A 152 -2.65 15.41 -11.79
CA GLY A 152 -1.97 15.35 -13.07
C GLY A 152 -2.95 15.21 -14.24
N VAL A 153 -3.94 14.31 -14.13
CA VAL A 153 -4.97 14.13 -15.16
C VAL A 153 -5.80 15.41 -15.35
N MET A 154 -6.26 16.05 -14.28
CA MET A 154 -7.02 17.30 -14.41
C MET A 154 -6.20 18.40 -15.07
N TRP A 155 -4.91 18.50 -14.74
CA TRP A 155 -4.02 19.48 -15.34
C TRP A 155 -3.75 19.19 -16.82
N THR A 156 -3.54 17.93 -17.20
CA THR A 156 -3.42 17.55 -18.63
C THR A 156 -4.65 17.95 -19.44
N GLY A 157 -5.85 17.83 -18.86
CA GLY A 157 -7.08 18.25 -19.53
C GLY A 157 -7.10 19.75 -19.87
N GLY A 158 -6.52 20.59 -19.01
CA GLY A 158 -6.35 22.02 -19.28
C GLY A 158 -5.44 22.28 -20.48
N ILE A 159 -4.27 21.63 -20.54
CA ILE A 159 -3.31 21.77 -21.65
C ILE A 159 -3.95 21.36 -22.98
N VAL A 160 -4.66 20.22 -22.99
CA VAL A 160 -5.30 19.69 -24.20
C VAL A 160 -6.44 20.61 -24.66
N SER A 161 -7.22 21.18 -23.74
CA SER A 161 -8.29 22.12 -24.10
C SER A 161 -7.75 23.38 -24.76
N ILE A 162 -6.58 23.87 -24.34
CA ILE A 162 -5.92 25.03 -24.95
C ILE A 162 -5.38 24.67 -26.35
N ALA A 163 -4.74 23.51 -26.50
CA ALA A 163 -4.16 23.07 -27.78
C ALA A 163 -5.19 22.59 -28.82
N GLY A 164 -6.43 22.35 -28.40
CA GLY A 164 -7.55 21.95 -29.26
C GLY A 164 -8.42 23.12 -29.76
N MET A 165 -8.26 24.31 -29.18
CA MET A 165 -8.79 25.59 -29.69
C MET A 165 -7.80 26.21 -30.68
#